data_AF-A0A842TN74-F1
#
_entry.id   AF-A0A842TN74-F1
#
_cell.length_a   1.000
_cell.length_b   1.000
_cell.length_c   1.000
_cell.angle_alpha   90.00
_cell.angle_beta   90.00
_cell.angle_gamma   90.00
#
_symmetry.space_group_name_H-M   'P 1'
#
loop_
_entity.id
_entity.type
_entity.pdbx_description
1 polymer ?
#
loop_
_entity_poly.entity_id
_entity_poly.type
_entity_poly.pdbx_seq_one_letter_code
_entity_poly.pdbx_strand_id
1 'polypeptide(L)'
;FKLIKDTHPEINLCLATNGLELPNHIDELAEYDVSNITITINFIDPRKFSQIYEYILYNGKKYTGEEAGKIIKLNQLNGIELAKEKGILTRVNTVFISGINNDQIEDISRETYERGAVLHNIMPLIPIYQFKDHRRPNKNELHEARVISGNYLPQFRLCKQCRADAVGIPGIERTKTCKDEECTFIRFHG
;
A
#
# COMPACT_ATOMS: atom_id res chain seq x y z
N PHE A 1 -1.31 -18.24 -4.09
CA PHE A 1 -0.61 -17.98 -5.36
C PHE A 1 -0.27 -19.25 -6.13
N LYS A 2 0.18 -20.32 -5.45
CA LYS A 2 0.43 -21.66 -6.04
C LYS A 2 -0.48 -22.06 -7.22
N LEU A 3 -1.80 -22.13 -7.02
CA LEU A 3 -2.72 -22.55 -8.09
C LEU A 3 -2.64 -21.66 -9.34
N ILE A 4 -2.49 -20.34 -9.18
CA ILE A 4 -2.39 -19.41 -10.31
C ILE A 4 -1.06 -19.60 -11.04
N LYS A 5 0.04 -19.79 -10.30
CA LYS A 5 1.34 -20.12 -10.91
C LYS A 5 1.28 -21.42 -11.72
N ASP A 6 0.55 -22.41 -11.22
CA ASP A 6 0.43 -23.71 -11.88
C ASP A 6 -0.50 -23.67 -13.11
N THR A 7 -1.58 -22.86 -13.09
CA THR A 7 -2.60 -22.85 -14.16
C THR A 7 -2.56 -21.66 -15.11
N HIS A 8 -1.96 -20.54 -14.70
CA HIS A 8 -1.89 -19.27 -15.43
C HIS A 8 -0.54 -18.55 -15.20
N PRO A 9 0.60 -19.18 -15.58
CA PRO A 9 1.94 -18.63 -15.34
C PRO A 9 2.23 -17.32 -16.06
N GLU A 10 1.42 -16.94 -17.07
CA GLU A 10 1.50 -15.66 -17.78
C GLU A 10 1.05 -14.45 -16.94
N ILE A 11 0.35 -14.69 -15.83
CA ILE A 11 -0.18 -13.61 -14.98
C ILE A 11 0.91 -13.11 -14.04
N ASN A 12 1.22 -11.82 -14.13
CA ASN A 12 2.08 -11.15 -13.17
C ASN A 12 1.41 -11.07 -11.79
N LEU A 13 1.91 -11.86 -10.84
CA LEU A 13 1.41 -11.88 -9.48
C LEU A 13 1.91 -10.67 -8.69
N CYS A 14 0.97 -10.01 -8.02
CA CYS A 14 1.22 -8.86 -7.15
C CYS A 14 0.44 -9.03 -5.84
N LEU A 15 0.98 -8.50 -4.73
CA LEU A 15 0.32 -8.53 -3.43
C LEU A 15 0.29 -7.13 -2.80
N ALA A 16 -0.82 -6.75 -2.18
CA ALA A 16 -0.88 -5.61 -1.26
C ALA A 16 -1.00 -6.11 0.19
N THR A 17 -0.22 -5.54 1.10
CA THR A 17 -0.16 -5.95 2.51
C THR A 17 0.05 -4.77 3.44
N ASN A 18 -0.26 -4.93 4.73
CA ASN A 18 0.17 -4.00 5.77
C ASN A 18 1.62 -4.26 6.21
N GLY A 19 2.24 -5.37 5.80
CA GLY A 19 3.64 -5.70 6.08
C GLY A 19 3.93 -6.34 7.44
N LEU A 20 2.93 -6.52 8.32
CA LEU A 20 3.15 -7.07 9.67
C LEU A 20 3.74 -8.49 9.64
N GLU A 21 3.25 -9.37 8.77
CA GLU A 21 3.71 -10.76 8.64
C GLU A 21 4.64 -10.96 7.44
N LEU A 22 4.99 -9.89 6.71
CA LEU A 22 5.72 -10.03 5.44
C LEU A 22 7.06 -10.77 5.58
N PRO A 23 7.89 -10.52 6.62
CA PRO A 23 9.13 -11.28 6.79
C PRO A 23 8.95 -12.80 6.86
N ASN A 24 7.84 -13.27 7.42
CA ASN A 24 7.57 -14.71 7.61
C ASN A 24 7.11 -15.39 6.32
N HIS A 25 6.66 -14.64 5.32
CA HIS A 25 6.09 -15.16 4.08
C HIS A 25 6.93 -14.84 2.84
N ILE A 26 8.06 -14.13 2.99
CA ILE A 26 8.80 -13.63 1.81
C ILE A 26 9.36 -14.76 0.93
N ASP A 27 9.81 -15.86 1.55
CA ASP A 27 10.31 -17.03 0.83
C ASP A 27 9.21 -17.71 0.02
N GLU A 28 8.02 -17.87 0.62
CA GLU A 28 6.84 -18.43 -0.05
C GLU A 28 6.38 -17.54 -1.22
N LEU A 29 6.39 -16.22 -1.04
CA LEU A 29 6.05 -15.27 -2.10
C LEU A 29 7.04 -15.34 -3.27
N ALA A 30 8.33 -15.50 -2.97
CA ALA A 30 9.37 -15.70 -3.99
C ALA A 30 9.19 -17.04 -4.71
N GLU A 31 8.91 -18.13 -3.98
CA GLU A 31 8.62 -19.45 -4.56
C GLU A 31 7.45 -19.40 -5.55
N TYR A 32 6.48 -18.51 -5.31
CA TYR A 32 5.30 -18.35 -6.17
C TYR A 32 5.44 -17.28 -7.26
N ASP A 33 6.65 -16.80 -7.55
CA ASP A 33 6.93 -15.78 -8.58
C ASP A 33 6.12 -14.48 -8.39
N VAL A 34 5.89 -14.08 -7.13
CA VAL A 34 5.30 -12.77 -6.85
C VAL A 34 6.29 -11.68 -7.21
N SER A 35 5.99 -10.95 -8.28
CA SER A 35 6.89 -9.95 -8.87
C SER A 35 6.90 -8.61 -8.14
N ASN A 36 5.76 -8.22 -7.55
CA ASN A 36 5.56 -6.92 -6.91
C ASN A 36 4.80 -7.04 -5.60
N ILE A 37 5.28 -6.35 -4.56
CA ILE A 37 4.58 -6.22 -3.28
C ILE A 37 4.35 -4.73 -3.01
N THR A 38 3.14 -4.38 -2.57
CA THR A 38 2.82 -3.04 -2.10
C THR A 38 2.56 -3.08 -0.59
N ILE A 39 3.37 -2.35 0.18
CA ILE A 39 3.25 -2.29 1.64
C ILE A 39 2.62 -0.96 2.03
N THR A 40 1.63 -0.99 2.91
CA THR A 40 1.06 0.24 3.47
C THR A 40 1.80 0.66 4.74
N ILE A 41 2.50 1.79 4.69
CA ILE A 41 3.25 2.35 5.80
C ILE A 41 2.75 3.77 6.05
N ASN A 42 2.16 4.03 7.21
CA ASN A 42 1.55 5.33 7.54
C ASN A 42 2.34 6.13 8.57
N PHE A 43 3.37 5.54 9.19
CA PHE A 43 4.24 6.19 10.17
C PHE A 43 5.63 5.51 10.19
N ILE A 44 6.64 6.26 10.64
CA ILE A 44 7.98 5.79 11.03
C ILE A 44 8.24 6.01 12.53
N ASP A 45 7.61 7.00 13.17
CA ASP A 45 7.68 7.15 14.62
C ASP A 45 6.62 6.27 15.30
N PRO A 46 7.01 5.25 16.08
CA PRO A 46 6.07 4.37 16.77
C PRO A 46 5.08 5.09 17.68
N ARG A 47 5.40 6.29 18.17
CA ARG A 47 4.51 7.09 19.02
C ARG A 47 3.24 7.54 18.31
N LYS A 48 3.26 7.58 16.96
CA LYS A 48 2.07 7.89 16.15
C LYS A 48 1.15 6.71 15.89
N PHE A 49 1.55 5.49 16.30
CA PHE A 49 0.75 4.30 16.09
C PHE A 49 -0.71 4.49 16.57
N SER A 50 -0.91 4.92 17.82
CA SER A 50 -2.26 5.07 18.39
C SER A 50 -3.12 6.14 17.74
N GLN A 51 -2.54 7.04 16.94
CA GLN A 51 -3.29 8.04 16.18
C GLN A 51 -3.84 7.44 14.88
N ILE A 52 -3.33 6.29 14.46
CA ILE A 52 -3.62 5.66 13.16
C ILE A 52 -4.28 4.29 13.33
N TYR A 53 -3.84 3.51 14.30
CA TYR A 53 -4.24 2.13 14.54
C TYR A 53 -4.60 1.91 16.01
N GLU A 54 -5.57 1.04 16.26
CA GLU A 54 -6.00 0.72 17.62
C GLU A 54 -5.10 -0.34 18.28
N TYR A 55 -4.79 -1.41 17.55
CA TYR A 55 -3.95 -2.52 18.01
C TYR A 55 -3.40 -3.34 16.83
N ILE A 56 -2.44 -4.22 17.11
CA ILE A 56 -2.08 -5.35 16.25
C ILE A 56 -2.29 -6.66 17.00
N LEU A 57 -2.61 -7.73 16.27
CA LEU A 57 -2.52 -9.10 16.74
C LEU A 57 -1.29 -9.72 16.09
N TYR A 58 -0.32 -10.10 16.90
CA TYR A 58 0.95 -10.66 16.42
C TYR A 58 1.33 -11.83 17.32
N ASN A 59 1.65 -12.99 16.72
CA ASN A 59 1.95 -14.23 17.45
C ASN A 59 0.92 -14.59 18.54
N GLY A 60 -0.37 -14.44 18.23
CA GLY A 60 -1.48 -14.74 19.15
C GLY A 60 -1.66 -13.76 20.31
N LYS A 61 -0.87 -12.68 20.37
CA LYS A 61 -0.96 -11.64 21.41
C LYS A 61 -1.43 -10.30 20.83
N LYS A 62 -2.27 -9.59 21.58
CA LYS A 62 -2.68 -8.22 21.29
C LYS A 62 -1.64 -7.23 21.80
N TYR A 63 -1.21 -6.32 20.94
CA TYR A 63 -0.31 -5.21 21.27
C TYR A 63 -1.00 -3.88 20.95
N THR A 64 -0.71 -2.85 21.73
CA THR A 64 -1.26 -1.49 21.55
C THR A 64 -0.16 -0.44 21.72
N GLY A 65 -0.46 0.82 21.40
CA GLY A 65 0.46 1.92 21.71
C GLY A 65 1.78 1.88 20.94
N GLU A 66 2.79 2.51 21.53
CA GLU A 66 4.14 2.56 20.97
C GLU A 66 4.77 1.17 20.80
N GLU A 67 4.42 0.20 21.66
CA GLU A 67 4.91 -1.19 21.55
C GLU A 67 4.43 -1.83 20.24
N ALA A 68 3.14 -1.73 19.94
CA ALA A 68 2.59 -2.16 18.66
C ALA A 68 3.25 -1.43 17.48
N GLY A 69 3.45 -0.12 17.63
CA GLY A 69 4.14 0.71 16.64
C GLY A 69 5.55 0.22 16.31
N LYS A 70 6.32 -0.18 17.33
CA LYS A 70 7.69 -0.71 17.16
C LYS A 70 7.68 -2.03 16.39
N ILE A 71 6.77 -2.94 16.75
CA ILE A 71 6.66 -4.26 16.12
C ILE A 71 6.30 -4.13 14.64
N ILE A 72 5.22 -3.43 14.32
CA ILE A 72 4.77 -3.32 12.92
C ILE A 72 5.77 -2.56 12.06
N LYS A 73 6.40 -1.48 12.59
CA LYS A 73 7.46 -0.75 11.88
C LYS A 73 8.62 -1.68 11.54
N LEU A 74 9.11 -2.44 12.52
CA LEU A 74 10.25 -3.34 12.32
C LEU A 74 9.93 -4.37 11.23
N ASN A 75 8.76 -5.00 11.30
CA ASN A 75 8.38 -6.02 10.33
C ASN A 75 8.14 -5.45 8.93
N GLN A 76 7.54 -4.27 8.83
CA GLN A 76 7.35 -3.57 7.55
C GLN A 76 8.68 -3.26 6.88
N LEU A 77 9.63 -2.65 7.61
CA LEU A 77 10.92 -2.25 7.07
C LEU A 77 11.80 -3.47 6.73
N ASN A 78 11.86 -4.47 7.62
CA ASN A 78 12.55 -5.73 7.36
C ASN A 78 11.95 -6.45 6.14
N GLY A 79 10.62 -6.42 5.99
CA GLY A 79 9.94 -7.00 4.83
C GLY A 79 10.36 -6.37 3.49
N ILE A 80 10.69 -5.07 3.47
CA ILE A 80 11.23 -4.39 2.26
C ILE A 80 12.63 -4.92 1.94
N GLU A 81 13.51 -5.00 2.94
CA GLU A 81 14.89 -5.48 2.77
C GLU A 81 14.90 -6.92 2.25
N LEU A 82 14.12 -7.81 2.89
CA LEU A 82 13.99 -9.20 2.47
C LEU A 82 13.37 -9.32 1.06
N ALA A 83 12.36 -8.51 0.73
CA ALA A 83 11.78 -8.50 -0.61
C ALA A 83 12.82 -8.14 -1.67
N LYS A 84 13.67 -7.14 -1.40
CA LYS A 84 14.77 -6.74 -2.28
C LYS A 84 15.77 -7.89 -2.47
N GLU A 85 16.15 -8.59 -1.41
CA GLU A 85 17.05 -9.75 -1.48
C GLU A 85 16.49 -10.88 -2.35
N LYS A 86 15.17 -11.05 -2.38
CA LYS A 86 14.48 -12.02 -3.23
C LYS A 86 14.17 -11.51 -4.64
N GLY A 87 14.57 -10.29 -4.99
CA GLY A 87 14.31 -9.69 -6.30
C GLY A 87 12.84 -9.26 -6.50
N ILE A 88 12.06 -9.15 -5.43
CA ILE A 88 10.66 -8.72 -5.46
C ILE A 88 10.60 -7.20 -5.38
N LEU A 89 9.96 -6.55 -6.35
CA LEU A 89 9.83 -5.10 -6.39
C LEU A 89 8.86 -4.62 -5.31
N THR A 90 9.32 -3.72 -4.44
CA THR A 90 8.47 -3.19 -3.36
C THR A 90 8.01 -1.77 -3.63
N ARG A 91 6.70 -1.54 -3.53
CA ARG A 91 6.04 -0.24 -3.60
C ARG A 91 5.49 0.12 -2.24
N VAL A 92 5.48 1.40 -1.89
CA VAL A 92 4.94 1.89 -0.62
C VAL A 92 3.66 2.67 -0.88
N ASN A 93 2.63 2.36 -0.10
CA ASN A 93 1.43 3.17 0.01
C ASN A 93 1.46 3.92 1.34
N THR A 94 1.19 5.22 1.30
CA THR A 94 0.94 6.01 2.52
C THR A 94 -0.38 6.75 2.38
N VAL A 95 -1.27 6.55 3.34
CA VAL A 95 -2.45 7.40 3.52
C VAL A 95 -1.98 8.68 4.20
N PHE A 96 -2.07 9.80 3.48
CA PHE A 96 -1.79 11.11 4.02
C PHE A 96 -2.98 11.58 4.87
N ILE A 97 -2.73 11.80 6.16
CA ILE A 97 -3.74 12.21 7.14
C ILE A 97 -3.31 13.56 7.71
N SER A 98 -3.97 14.63 7.26
CA SER A 98 -3.69 16.01 7.65
C SER A 98 -3.73 16.18 9.17
N GLY A 99 -2.64 16.70 9.74
CA GLY A 99 -2.44 16.91 11.17
C GLY A 99 -1.87 15.70 11.91
N ILE A 100 -1.81 14.52 11.28
CA ILE A 100 -1.31 13.29 11.93
C ILE A 100 0.07 12.91 11.43
N ASN A 101 0.27 12.68 10.13
CA ASN A 101 1.55 12.14 9.61
C ASN A 101 2.28 13.05 8.61
N ASN A 102 1.91 14.33 8.55
CA ASN A 102 2.50 15.33 7.65
C ASN A 102 4.03 15.39 7.76
N ASP A 103 4.52 15.42 8.99
CA ASP A 103 5.92 15.48 9.39
C ASP A 103 6.70 14.17 9.19
N GLN A 104 6.03 13.08 8.81
CA GLN A 104 6.69 11.77 8.62
C GLN A 104 6.84 11.37 7.17
N ILE A 105 6.27 12.13 6.23
CA ILE A 105 6.29 11.75 4.81
C ILE A 105 7.72 11.65 4.27
N GLU A 106 8.59 12.57 4.66
CA GLU A 106 9.99 12.54 4.28
C GLU A 106 10.68 11.30 4.83
N ASP A 107 10.56 11.06 6.14
CA ASP A 107 11.18 9.90 6.81
C ASP A 107 10.65 8.57 6.27
N ILE A 108 9.34 8.43 6.02
CA ILE A 108 8.77 7.22 5.38
C ILE A 108 9.46 7.00 4.03
N SER A 109 9.60 8.05 3.22
CA SER A 109 10.17 7.94 1.88
C SER A 109 11.66 7.60 1.91
N ARG A 110 12.42 8.26 2.79
CA ARG A 110 13.86 8.00 2.98
C ARG A 110 14.10 6.57 3.47
N GLU A 111 13.47 6.19 4.58
CA GLU A 111 13.71 4.88 5.23
C GLU A 111 13.32 3.71 4.32
N THR A 112 12.26 3.87 3.52
CA THR A 112 11.83 2.82 2.59
C THR A 112 12.68 2.79 1.32
N TYR A 113 13.13 3.94 0.82
CA TYR A 113 14.09 4.02 -0.29
C TYR A 113 15.42 3.34 0.05
N GLU A 114 16.00 3.66 1.20
CA GLU A 114 17.28 3.09 1.66
C GLU A 114 17.21 1.55 1.75
N ARG A 115 16.02 1.01 1.99
CA ARG A 115 15.75 -0.43 2.08
C ARG A 115 15.39 -1.10 0.77
N GLY A 116 15.16 -0.33 -0.30
CA GLY A 116 14.94 -0.84 -1.65
C GLY A 116 13.51 -0.76 -2.17
N ALA A 117 12.64 0.06 -1.58
CA ALA A 117 11.41 0.42 -2.24
C ALA A 117 11.70 1.18 -3.55
N VAL A 118 10.84 1.00 -4.56
CA VAL A 118 11.05 1.57 -5.92
C VAL A 118 10.02 2.62 -6.32
N LEU A 119 8.92 2.71 -5.59
CA LEU A 119 7.81 3.62 -5.89
C LEU A 119 7.06 3.95 -4.61
N HIS A 120 6.64 5.21 -4.46
CA HIS A 120 5.79 5.63 -3.36
C HIS A 120 4.48 6.23 -3.89
N ASN A 121 3.37 5.75 -3.38
CA ASN A 121 2.02 6.20 -3.69
C ASN A 121 1.39 6.85 -2.45
N ILE A 122 1.48 8.17 -2.39
CA ILE A 122 0.81 8.97 -1.36
C ILE A 122 -0.63 9.23 -1.79
N MET A 123 -1.57 8.73 -0.99
CA MET A 123 -3.01 8.79 -1.22
C MET A 123 -3.69 9.66 -0.16
N PRO A 124 -4.70 10.47 -0.52
CA PRO A 124 -5.43 11.24 0.46
C PRO A 124 -6.30 10.32 1.33
N LEU A 125 -6.41 10.64 2.64
CA LEU A 125 -7.42 10.05 3.52
C LEU A 125 -8.82 10.19 2.90
N ILE A 126 -9.59 9.11 2.96
CA ILE A 126 -11.05 9.13 2.78
C ILE A 126 -11.66 9.12 4.18
N PRO A 127 -12.37 10.19 4.62
CA PRO A 127 -12.95 10.27 5.95
C PRO A 127 -14.11 9.28 6.17
N ILE A 128 -13.78 8.09 6.66
CA ILE A 128 -14.76 7.03 7.00
C ILE A 128 -14.38 6.38 8.33
N TYR A 129 -15.33 5.66 8.93
CA TYR A 129 -15.15 4.91 10.17
C TYR A 129 -14.57 5.79 11.31
N GLN A 130 -13.48 5.37 11.97
CA GLN A 130 -12.83 6.14 13.05
C GLN A 130 -12.25 7.49 12.56
N PHE A 131 -12.07 7.65 11.26
CA PHE A 131 -11.61 8.91 10.65
C PHE A 131 -12.74 9.76 10.07
N LYS A 132 -14.02 9.44 10.34
CA LYS A 132 -15.17 10.19 9.79
C LYS A 132 -15.14 11.69 10.10
N ASP A 133 -14.60 12.05 11.27
CA ASP A 133 -14.54 13.44 11.75
C ASP A 133 -13.26 14.16 11.29
N HIS A 134 -12.37 13.46 10.57
CA HIS A 134 -11.18 14.06 9.97
C HIS A 134 -11.52 14.67 8.61
N ARG A 135 -10.84 15.74 8.25
CA ARG A 135 -10.98 16.29 6.90
C ARG A 135 -10.16 15.50 5.88
N ARG A 136 -10.65 15.46 4.65
CA ARG A 136 -9.84 15.04 3.50
C ARG A 136 -8.72 16.07 3.29
N PRO A 137 -7.47 15.64 3.01
CA PRO A 137 -6.40 16.54 2.62
C PRO A 137 -6.75 17.34 1.38
N ASN A 138 -6.35 18.61 1.35
CA ASN A 138 -6.54 19.44 0.17
C ASN A 138 -5.46 19.13 -0.89
N LYS A 139 -5.63 19.69 -2.09
CA LYS A 139 -4.73 19.42 -3.22
C LYS A 139 -3.29 19.90 -2.96
N ASN A 140 -3.11 21.01 -2.24
CA ASN A 140 -1.79 21.58 -1.95
C ASN A 140 -1.03 20.72 -0.96
N GLU A 141 -1.67 20.31 0.15
CA GLU A 141 -1.03 19.43 1.14
C GLU A 141 -0.59 18.10 0.50
N LEU A 142 -1.47 17.51 -0.32
CA LEU A 142 -1.15 16.27 -1.01
C LEU A 142 -0.03 16.48 -2.05
N HIS A 143 0.01 17.64 -2.71
CA HIS A 143 1.07 17.99 -3.65
C HIS A 143 2.41 18.14 -2.93
N GLU A 144 2.46 18.90 -1.82
CA GLU A 144 3.64 19.11 -0.99
C GLU A 144 4.19 17.78 -0.46
N ALA A 145 3.32 16.92 0.09
CA ALA A 145 3.71 15.59 0.55
C ALA A 145 4.38 14.76 -0.57
N ARG A 146 3.83 14.82 -1.79
CA ARG A 146 4.40 14.15 -2.97
C ARG A 146 5.70 14.78 -3.44
N VAL A 147 5.86 16.09 -3.35
CA VAL A 147 7.13 16.77 -3.68
C VAL A 147 8.22 16.33 -2.72
N ILE A 148 7.95 16.39 -1.40
CA ILE A 148 8.88 15.96 -0.35
C ILE A 148 9.28 14.49 -0.56
N SER A 149 8.30 13.61 -0.74
CA SER A 149 8.54 12.20 -0.99
C SER A 149 9.32 11.93 -2.29
N GLY A 150 9.08 12.77 -3.31
CA GLY A 150 9.74 12.75 -4.61
C GLY A 150 11.24 12.97 -4.58
N ASN A 151 11.79 13.50 -3.48
CA ASN A 151 13.23 13.61 -3.26
C ASN A 151 13.91 12.24 -3.11
N TYR A 152 13.15 11.20 -2.76
CA TYR A 152 13.66 9.85 -2.51
C TYR A 152 13.05 8.82 -3.46
N LEU A 153 11.72 8.85 -3.67
CA LEU A 153 11.00 7.85 -4.46
C LEU A 153 10.12 8.49 -5.53
N PRO A 154 10.09 7.93 -6.76
CA PRO A 154 9.11 8.32 -7.76
C PRO A 154 7.69 8.20 -7.22
N GLN A 155 6.86 9.19 -7.55
CA GLN A 155 5.49 9.28 -7.05
C GLN A 155 4.46 8.72 -8.02
N PHE A 156 3.61 7.81 -7.54
CA PHE A 156 2.44 7.38 -8.30
C PHE A 156 1.31 8.41 -8.20
N ARG A 157 0.77 8.85 -9.34
CA ARG A 157 -0.20 9.97 -9.41
C ARG A 157 -1.60 9.58 -9.88
N LEU A 158 -1.78 8.36 -10.40
CA LEU A 158 -3.03 7.91 -11.02
C LEU A 158 -3.90 7.02 -10.10
N CYS A 159 -3.58 6.96 -8.81
CA CYS A 159 -4.33 6.14 -7.86
C CYS A 159 -5.80 6.57 -7.79
N LYS A 160 -6.70 5.61 -8.03
CA LYS A 160 -8.16 5.77 -7.89
C LYS A 160 -8.69 5.25 -6.55
N GLN A 161 -7.80 4.78 -5.66
CA GLN A 161 -8.15 4.10 -4.41
C GLN A 161 -9.09 2.92 -4.70
N CYS A 162 -8.60 1.99 -5.54
CA CYS A 162 -9.36 0.86 -6.06
C CYS A 162 -9.93 -0.02 -4.94
N ARG A 163 -11.02 -0.74 -5.26
CA ARG A 163 -11.61 -1.73 -4.35
C ARG A 163 -10.96 -3.10 -4.51
N ALA A 164 -11.03 -3.92 -3.47
CA ALA A 164 -10.50 -5.28 -3.48
C ALA A 164 -11.21 -6.21 -4.49
N ASP A 165 -12.45 -5.87 -4.87
CA ASP A 165 -13.27 -6.62 -5.84
C ASP A 165 -13.17 -6.09 -7.28
N ALA A 166 -12.28 -5.13 -7.55
CA ALA A 166 -12.11 -4.54 -8.87
C ALA A 166 -11.54 -5.56 -9.87
N VAL A 167 -12.18 -5.67 -11.04
CA VAL A 167 -11.75 -6.54 -12.15
C VAL A 167 -11.78 -5.74 -13.46
N GLY A 168 -10.69 -5.80 -14.23
CA GLY A 168 -10.55 -5.09 -15.51
C GLY A 168 -9.50 -3.98 -15.46
N ILE A 169 -9.64 -2.99 -16.35
CA ILE A 169 -8.72 -1.86 -16.46
C ILE A 169 -9.13 -0.78 -15.45
N PRO A 170 -8.22 -0.31 -14.57
CA PRO A 170 -8.54 0.75 -13.62
C PRO A 170 -9.11 2.02 -14.27
N GLY A 171 -10.28 2.47 -13.82
CA GLY A 171 -11.04 3.58 -14.40
C GLY A 171 -12.04 3.17 -15.48
N ILE A 172 -12.05 1.90 -15.89
CA ILE A 172 -12.97 1.30 -16.87
C ILE A 172 -13.48 -0.06 -16.36
N GLU A 173 -13.46 -0.27 -15.03
CA GLU A 173 -13.90 -1.52 -14.43
C GLU A 173 -15.39 -1.77 -14.74
N ARG A 174 -15.72 -3.00 -15.12
CA ARG A 174 -17.13 -3.39 -15.28
C ARG A 174 -17.76 -3.47 -13.89
N THR A 175 -18.71 -2.60 -13.58
CA THR A 175 -19.57 -2.80 -12.41
C THR A 175 -20.39 -4.07 -12.66
N LYS A 176 -20.53 -4.93 -11.64
CA LYS A 176 -21.20 -6.26 -11.66
C LYS A 176 -22.70 -6.26 -11.99
N THR A 177 -23.16 -5.35 -12.84
CA THR A 177 -24.54 -5.27 -13.31
C THR A 177 -24.56 -5.26 -14.83
N CYS A 178 -24.45 -6.44 -15.44
CA CYS A 178 -25.04 -6.68 -16.75
C CYS A 178 -25.41 -8.15 -16.88
N LYS A 179 -26.69 -8.41 -17.19
CA LYS A 179 -27.13 -9.67 -17.78
C LYS A 179 -26.71 -9.64 -19.25
N ASP A 180 -26.25 -10.77 -19.77
CA ASP A 180 -25.29 -10.91 -20.87
C ASP A 180 -25.72 -10.50 -22.30
N GLU A 181 -26.77 -9.70 -22.53
CA GLU A 181 -27.28 -9.52 -23.92
C GLU A 181 -27.56 -8.07 -24.39
N GLU A 182 -27.31 -7.02 -23.58
CA GLU A 182 -27.57 -5.61 -23.98
C GLU A 182 -26.38 -4.65 -23.76
N CYS A 183 -25.14 -5.10 -23.91
CA CYS A 183 -23.99 -4.21 -23.72
C CYS A 183 -23.77 -3.29 -24.93
N THR A 184 -24.02 -1.99 -24.73
CA THR A 184 -23.58 -0.89 -25.61
C THR A 184 -22.09 -0.62 -25.37
N PHE A 185 -21.27 -0.61 -26.43
CA PHE A 185 -19.83 -0.33 -26.37
C PHE A 185 -19.54 1.10 -26.83
N ILE A 186 -18.51 1.74 -26.27
CA ILE A 186 -17.91 2.96 -26.83
C ILE A 186 -16.60 2.58 -27.51
N ARG A 187 -16.50 2.94 -28.80
CA ARG A 187 -15.28 2.84 -29.60
C ARG A 187 -14.60 4.21 -29.57
N PHE A 188 -13.35 4.28 -29.15
CA PHE A 188 -12.60 5.54 -29.12
C PHE A 188 -12.30 6.04 -30.55
N HIS A 189 -12.27 7.35 -30.72
CA HIS A 189 -11.49 8.02 -31.76
C HIS A 189 -10.60 9.06 -31.08
N GLY A 190 -9.29 9.01 -31.37
CA GLY A 190 -8.29 9.97 -30.90
C GLY A 190 -7.82 9.70 -29.48
#